data_AF-A0A183KQL9-F1
#
_entry.id   AF-A0A183KQL9-F1
#
_cell.length_a   1.000
_cell.length_b   1.000
_cell.length_c   1.000
_cell.angle_alpha   90.00
_cell.angle_beta   90.00
_cell.angle_gamma   90.00
#
_symmetry.space_group_name_H-M   'P 1'
#
loop_
_entity.id
_entity.type
_entity.pdbx_description
1 polymer ?
#
loop_
_entity_poly.entity_id
_entity_poly.type
_entity_poly.pdbx_seq_one_letter_code
_entity_poly.pdbx_strand_id
1 'polypeptide(L)'
;MACCTIQAVDYHGRPQSNSGTDPIEVAFTEPRGHLVPTDILDIGNGCYEVSMITPFSGLHKLSVKILNRPIRGSPFSVHVKPTQKRIWSLKEGSDGRGLIQPFAVAFGPYPVRPSEASSNATQNDCSITRDFIYVLDTGNSRLLVLNPADGSLHTTVTGEPLSGQAATGMVWSPQGLWIVNWRAKQLFLLDPATEQVLSSVSSPLFKEPTSIARCPLTSRLFIADNGAGCVFVCDPETCSVDVFIGTNTTSVYADSDASTPTRHSTLIRTEASSHLPQPKVCKLITGLCVADSGELILSTGTCIRVSFIFRKFFNMHTCMKEYDSVLP
;
A
#
# COMPACT_ATOMS: atom_id res chain seq x y z
N MET A 1 -1.96 14.25 19.04
CA MET A 1 -2.71 14.01 20.29
C MET A 1 -2.01 12.87 21.01
N ALA A 2 -1.57 13.11 22.25
CA ALA A 2 -1.11 12.03 23.13
C ALA A 2 -2.19 11.81 24.20
N CYS A 3 -2.46 10.55 24.50
CA CYS A 3 -3.38 10.14 25.56
C CYS A 3 -2.65 9.15 26.47
N CYS A 4 -2.86 9.25 27.77
CA CYS A 4 -2.46 8.22 28.72
C CYS A 4 -3.57 7.97 29.74
N THR A 5 -3.55 6.76 30.31
CA THR A 5 -4.50 6.33 31.32
C THR A 5 -3.78 6.19 32.65
N ILE A 6 -4.35 6.79 33.70
CA ILE A 6 -3.91 6.62 35.08
C ILE A 6 -4.92 5.71 35.76
N GLN A 7 -4.45 4.58 36.29
CA GLN A 7 -5.26 3.67 37.10
C GLN A 7 -4.93 3.89 38.58
N ALA A 8 -5.90 4.34 39.37
CA ALA A 8 -5.81 4.34 40.82
C ALA A 8 -5.94 2.91 41.35
N VAL A 9 -5.09 2.56 42.32
CA VAL A 9 -5.10 1.26 43.01
C VAL A 9 -5.20 1.46 44.51
N ASP A 10 -5.79 0.49 45.21
CA ASP A 10 -5.84 0.47 46.67
C ASP A 10 -4.49 0.05 47.30
N TYR A 11 -4.44 0.00 48.63
CA TYR A 11 -3.24 -0.43 49.38
C TYR A 11 -2.75 -1.84 49.00
N HIS A 12 -3.66 -2.71 48.51
CA HIS A 12 -3.36 -4.06 48.09
C HIS A 12 -3.03 -4.16 46.58
N GLY A 13 -2.96 -3.03 45.87
CA GLY A 13 -2.66 -2.97 44.44
C GLY A 13 -3.83 -3.35 43.53
N ARG A 14 -5.07 -3.41 44.07
CA ARG A 14 -6.26 -3.70 43.28
C ARG A 14 -6.82 -2.41 42.68
N PRO A 15 -7.32 -2.43 41.43
CA PRO A 15 -7.98 -1.26 40.83
C PRO A 15 -9.08 -0.73 41.75
N GLN A 16 -9.07 0.58 42.02
CA GLN A 16 -10.16 1.20 42.76
C GLN A 16 -11.40 1.25 41.87
N SER A 17 -12.56 0.92 42.41
CA SER A 17 -13.85 0.92 41.68
C SER A 17 -14.81 2.03 42.13
N ASN A 18 -14.37 2.88 43.05
CA ASN A 18 -15.19 3.94 43.61
C ASN A 18 -14.99 5.23 42.81
N SER A 19 -16.10 5.85 42.43
CA SER A 19 -16.13 7.10 41.69
C SER A 19 -15.69 8.29 42.57
N GLY A 20 -14.68 9.04 42.11
CA GLY A 20 -14.57 10.49 42.39
C GLY A 20 -13.92 10.96 43.70
N THR A 21 -12.97 10.25 44.32
CA THR A 21 -12.38 10.72 45.60
C THR A 21 -10.92 11.15 45.57
N ASP A 22 -10.13 10.75 44.57
CA ASP A 22 -8.70 11.07 44.56
C ASP A 22 -8.45 12.39 43.79
N PRO A 23 -7.94 13.45 44.44
CA PRO A 23 -7.58 14.69 43.76
C PRO A 23 -6.31 14.45 42.96
N ILE A 24 -6.49 14.09 41.68
CA ILE A 24 -5.43 13.91 40.72
C ILE A 24 -5.05 15.25 40.10
N GLU A 25 -3.76 15.59 40.22
CA GLU A 25 -3.16 16.72 39.54
C GLU A 25 -2.18 16.20 38.49
N VAL A 26 -2.33 16.67 37.25
CA VAL A 26 -1.41 16.35 36.15
C VAL A 26 -0.81 17.64 35.62
N ALA A 27 0.51 17.68 35.53
CA ALA A 27 1.27 18.74 34.91
C ALA A 27 2.15 18.17 33.80
N PHE A 28 1.83 18.51 32.56
CA PHE A 28 2.65 18.18 31.40
C PHE A 28 3.51 19.36 31.01
N THR A 29 4.82 19.17 30.98
CA THR A 29 5.80 20.24 30.77
C THR A 29 6.63 19.96 29.52
N GLU A 30 6.70 20.95 28.63
CA GLU A 30 7.53 20.88 27.43
C GLU A 30 9.04 20.99 27.73
N PRO A 31 9.94 20.67 26.78
CA PRO A 31 11.39 20.68 27.02
C PRO A 31 11.93 22.04 27.50
N ARG A 32 11.24 23.13 27.17
CA ARG A 32 11.60 24.50 27.60
C ARG A 32 11.09 24.87 28.99
N GLY A 33 10.32 23.99 29.64
CA GLY A 33 9.81 24.19 30.99
C GLY A 33 8.40 24.79 31.08
N HIS A 34 7.74 25.10 29.96
CA HIS A 34 6.37 25.61 30.00
C HIS A 34 5.34 24.50 30.17
N LEU A 35 4.22 24.82 30.82
CA LEU A 35 3.09 23.92 30.96
C LEU A 35 2.30 23.83 29.66
N VAL A 36 1.98 22.60 29.27
CA VAL A 36 1.12 22.29 28.14
C VAL A 36 -0.31 22.07 28.66
N PRO A 37 -1.34 22.67 28.02
CA PRO A 37 -2.73 22.41 28.35
C PRO A 37 -3.03 20.91 28.35
N THR A 38 -3.61 20.45 29.45
CA THR A 38 -3.87 19.03 29.70
C THR A 38 -5.29 18.89 30.22
N ASP A 39 -6.08 18.04 29.57
CA ASP A 39 -7.44 17.70 29.96
C ASP A 39 -7.41 16.37 30.72
N ILE A 40 -8.14 16.31 31.84
CA ILE A 40 -8.28 15.10 32.66
C ILE A 40 -9.76 14.73 32.71
N LEU A 41 -10.07 13.50 32.34
CA LEU A 41 -11.41 12.91 32.41
C LEU A 41 -11.39 11.78 33.44
N ASP A 42 -12.15 11.94 34.52
CA ASP A 42 -12.42 10.83 35.46
C ASP A 42 -13.51 9.93 34.87
N ILE A 43 -13.19 8.65 34.67
CA ILE A 43 -14.10 7.64 34.10
C ILE A 43 -15.06 7.10 35.18
N GLY A 44 -14.82 7.41 36.46
CA GLY A 44 -15.68 7.02 37.57
C GLY A 44 -15.50 5.58 38.04
N ASN A 45 -14.48 4.88 37.54
CA ASN A 45 -14.11 3.51 37.90
C ASN A 45 -12.64 3.44 38.38
N GLY A 46 -12.14 4.52 38.98
CA GLY A 46 -10.73 4.66 39.38
C GLY A 46 -9.74 4.84 38.22
N CYS A 47 -10.22 4.92 36.97
CA CYS A 47 -9.41 5.30 35.81
C CYS A 47 -9.59 6.77 35.47
N TYR A 48 -8.49 7.41 35.12
CA TYR A 48 -8.45 8.78 34.64
C TYR A 48 -7.77 8.82 33.29
N GLU A 49 -8.44 9.41 32.31
CA GLU A 49 -7.89 9.63 30.98
C GLU A 49 -7.30 11.04 30.92
N VAL A 50 -6.04 11.12 30.50
CA VAL A 50 -5.32 12.38 30.37
C VAL A 50 -5.03 12.62 28.90
N SER A 51 -5.53 13.73 28.38
CA SER A 51 -5.36 14.13 26.98
C SER A 51 -4.56 15.42 26.88
N MET A 52 -3.66 15.47 25.89
CA MET A 52 -2.77 16.62 25.68
C MET A 52 -2.38 16.80 24.22
N ILE A 53 -2.26 18.06 23.84
CA ILE A 53 -1.81 18.50 22.52
C ILE A 53 -0.66 19.46 22.72
N THR A 54 0.56 19.01 22.39
CA THR A 54 1.75 19.86 22.37
C THR A 54 2.15 20.15 20.91
N PRO A 55 2.44 21.42 20.57
CA PRO A 55 3.03 21.75 19.27
C PRO A 55 4.54 21.50 19.24
N PHE A 56 5.15 21.18 20.39
CA PHE A 56 6.59 21.02 20.53
C PHE A 56 6.98 19.55 20.51
N SER A 57 8.11 19.28 19.86
CA SER A 57 8.74 17.96 19.84
C SER A 57 9.87 17.88 20.86
N GLY A 58 10.25 16.66 21.24
CA GLY A 58 11.32 16.39 22.19
C GLY A 58 10.84 15.84 23.52
N LEU A 59 11.73 15.85 24.51
CA LEU A 59 11.52 15.21 25.81
C LEU A 59 10.67 16.07 26.75
N HIS A 60 9.40 15.70 26.89
CA HIS A 60 8.48 16.32 27.82
C HIS A 60 8.49 15.60 29.17
N LYS A 61 8.02 16.28 30.21
CA LYS A 61 7.86 15.71 31.57
C LYS A 61 6.39 15.66 31.93
N LEU A 62 5.89 14.47 32.27
CA LEU A 62 4.55 14.26 32.80
C LEU A 62 4.63 14.05 34.31
N SER A 63 4.23 15.05 35.08
CA SER A 63 4.15 14.96 36.53
C SER A 63 2.72 14.65 36.94
N VAL A 64 2.51 13.53 37.61
CA VAL A 64 1.21 13.14 38.17
C VAL A 64 1.31 13.09 39.69
N LYS A 65 0.33 13.67 40.37
CA LYS A 65 0.21 13.67 41.83
C LYS A 65 -1.19 13.22 42.25
N ILE A 66 -1.27 12.57 43.40
CA ILE A 66 -2.51 12.28 44.14
C ILE A 66 -2.33 12.91 45.52
N LEU A 67 -3.30 13.71 45.99
CA LEU A 67 -3.23 14.40 47.30
C LEU A 67 -1.92 15.19 47.48
N ASN A 68 -1.49 15.89 46.43
CA ASN A 68 -0.22 16.63 46.34
C ASN A 68 1.06 15.79 46.57
N ARG A 69 0.96 14.45 46.46
CA ARG A 69 2.11 13.53 46.51
C ARG A 69 2.36 12.93 45.13
N PRO A 70 3.61 12.91 44.63
CA PRO A 70 3.91 12.30 43.35
C PRO A 70 3.61 10.79 43.39
N ILE A 71 2.96 10.28 42.34
CA ILE A 71 2.76 8.85 42.19
C ILE A 71 4.09 8.15 41.85
N ARG A 72 4.12 6.82 41.99
CA ARG A 72 5.30 6.03 41.59
C ARG A 72 5.66 6.29 40.12
N GLY A 73 6.92 6.64 39.86
CA GLY A 73 7.43 6.91 38.52
C GLY A 73 7.24 8.34 38.02
N SER A 74 6.48 9.17 38.76
CA SER A 74 6.36 10.60 38.48
C SER A 74 7.62 11.36 38.93
N PRO A 75 8.20 12.26 38.10
CA PRO A 75 7.75 12.60 36.74
C PRO A 75 8.18 11.58 35.67
N PHE A 76 7.27 11.28 34.75
CA PHE A 76 7.54 10.42 33.59
C PHE A 76 8.17 11.22 32.45
N SER A 77 9.13 10.62 31.74
CA SER A 77 9.73 11.21 30.55
C SER A 77 8.98 10.75 29.30
N VAL A 78 8.38 11.68 28.57
CA VAL A 78 7.57 11.40 27.37
C VAL A 78 8.26 11.99 26.14
N HIS A 79 8.66 11.13 25.20
CA HIS A 79 9.29 11.59 23.96
C HIS A 79 8.25 11.87 22.89
N VAL A 80 8.04 13.15 22.57
CA VAL A 80 7.10 13.57 21.54
C VAL A 80 7.85 13.72 20.22
N LYS A 81 7.46 12.91 19.21
CA LYS A 81 8.03 13.00 17.87
C LYS A 81 7.60 14.31 17.19
N PRO A 82 8.46 14.94 16.39
CA PRO A 82 8.06 16.08 15.57
C PRO A 82 6.93 15.69 14.62
N THR A 83 6.02 16.64 14.40
CA THR A 83 5.03 16.54 13.33
C THR A 83 5.76 16.27 12.01
N GLN A 84 5.22 15.37 11.19
CA GLN A 84 5.77 15.14 9.86
C GLN A 84 5.74 16.45 9.07
N LYS A 85 6.93 17.00 8.80
CA LYS A 85 7.07 18.23 8.02
C LYS A 85 6.97 17.86 6.55
N ARG A 86 6.03 18.48 5.85
CA ARG A 86 6.01 18.49 4.39
C ARG A 86 7.34 19.08 3.90
N ILE A 87 8.12 18.30 3.15
CA ILE A 87 9.41 18.74 2.60
C ILE A 87 9.16 19.77 1.50
N TRP A 88 8.33 19.42 0.53
CA TRP A 88 7.88 20.29 -0.56
C TRP A 88 6.48 19.87 -1.03
N SER A 89 5.85 20.69 -1.87
CA SER A 89 4.63 20.30 -2.60
C SER A 89 4.59 20.95 -3.97
N LEU A 90 4.31 20.13 -4.98
CA LEU A 90 4.06 20.58 -6.34
C LEU A 90 2.59 21.01 -6.48
N LYS A 91 2.35 22.16 -7.10
CA LYS A 91 1.00 22.64 -7.41
C LYS A 91 0.78 22.81 -8.92
N GLU A 92 1.85 23.12 -9.66
CA GLU A 92 1.83 23.46 -11.08
C GLU A 92 3.02 22.80 -11.79
N GLY A 93 2.86 22.44 -13.06
CA GLY A 93 3.95 21.97 -13.92
C GLY A 93 4.72 23.14 -14.56
N SER A 94 5.73 22.84 -15.39
CA SER A 94 6.53 23.86 -16.09
C SER A 94 5.75 24.71 -17.09
N ASP A 95 4.62 24.21 -17.55
CA ASP A 95 3.70 24.91 -18.45
C ASP A 95 2.76 25.89 -17.73
N GLY A 96 2.94 26.10 -16.42
CA GLY A 96 2.10 26.96 -15.59
C GLY A 96 0.70 26.39 -15.31
N ARG A 97 0.39 25.17 -15.77
CA ARG A 97 -0.88 24.52 -15.48
C ARG A 97 -0.79 23.76 -14.16
N GLY A 98 -1.80 23.97 -13.32
CA GLY A 98 -2.03 23.19 -12.12
C GLY A 98 -2.20 21.69 -12.42
N LEU A 99 -2.01 20.85 -11.40
CA LEU A 99 -2.31 19.42 -11.50
C LEU A 99 -3.82 19.20 -11.64
N ILE A 100 -4.23 18.30 -12.53
CA ILE A 100 -5.64 17.93 -12.73
C ILE A 100 -5.72 16.41 -12.64
N GLN A 101 -6.32 15.92 -11.55
CA GLN A 101 -6.46 14.49 -11.27
C GLN A 101 -5.13 13.72 -11.38
N PRO A 102 -4.08 14.09 -10.62
CA PRO A 102 -2.90 13.24 -10.50
C PRO A 102 -3.32 11.90 -9.87
N PHE A 103 -3.15 10.82 -10.62
CA PHE A 103 -3.77 9.53 -10.28
C PHE A 103 -2.77 8.51 -9.72
N ALA A 104 -1.61 8.38 -10.37
CA ALA A 104 -0.60 7.39 -10.01
C ALA A 104 0.76 8.03 -9.77
N VAL A 105 1.54 7.43 -8.88
CA VAL A 105 2.92 7.80 -8.61
C VAL A 105 3.81 6.57 -8.69
N ALA A 106 5.04 6.76 -9.15
CA ALA A 106 6.08 5.74 -9.11
C ALA A 106 7.40 6.37 -8.67
N PHE A 107 8.30 5.55 -8.15
CA PHE A 107 9.62 5.97 -7.71
C PHE A 107 10.66 4.99 -8.25
N GLY A 108 11.73 5.52 -8.82
CA GLY A 108 12.83 4.70 -9.29
C GLY A 108 13.84 5.47 -10.13
N PRO A 109 14.91 4.79 -10.56
CA PRO A 109 15.96 5.37 -11.40
C PRO A 109 15.42 5.94 -12.71
N TYR A 110 15.98 7.09 -13.11
CA TYR A 110 15.79 7.60 -14.47
C TYR A 110 16.63 6.80 -15.47
N PRO A 111 16.04 6.32 -16.60
CA PRO A 111 16.78 5.56 -17.58
C PRO A 111 17.96 6.37 -18.15
N VAL A 112 19.17 5.81 -18.03
CA VAL A 112 20.38 6.35 -18.67
C VAL A 112 20.65 5.49 -19.91
N ARG A 113 20.48 6.06 -21.09
CA ARG A 113 20.93 5.41 -22.32
C ARG A 113 22.33 5.91 -22.66
N PRO A 114 23.28 5.01 -22.98
CA PRO A 114 24.56 5.44 -23.53
C PRO A 114 24.26 6.27 -24.78
N SER A 115 24.66 7.54 -24.78
CA SER A 115 24.66 8.30 -26.02
C SER A 115 25.68 7.65 -26.95
N GLU A 116 25.33 7.43 -28.22
CA GLU A 116 26.27 6.97 -29.26
C GLU A 116 27.37 8.02 -29.58
N ALA A 117 27.55 9.04 -28.73
CA ALA A 117 28.41 10.19 -28.96
C ALA A 117 29.10 10.67 -27.67
N SER A 118 29.92 9.83 -27.05
CA SER A 118 31.00 10.31 -26.17
C SER A 118 32.13 9.29 -26.03
N SER A 119 32.84 9.02 -27.12
CA SER A 119 34.13 8.31 -27.10
C SER A 119 35.27 9.06 -26.38
N ASN A 120 34.97 10.07 -25.55
CA ASN A 120 35.96 10.89 -24.85
C ASN A 120 35.57 11.18 -23.37
N ALA A 121 34.85 10.29 -22.69
CA ALA A 121 34.71 10.36 -21.25
C ALA A 121 35.82 9.53 -20.58
N THR A 122 36.72 10.22 -19.87
CA THR A 122 37.68 9.57 -18.96
C THR A 122 36.94 8.61 -18.03
N GLN A 123 37.54 7.45 -17.84
CA GLN A 123 37.04 6.23 -17.20
C GLN A 123 36.77 6.37 -15.69
N ASN A 124 36.02 7.39 -15.26
CA ASN A 124 35.74 7.65 -13.84
C ASN A 124 34.36 8.23 -13.51
N ASP A 125 33.45 8.36 -14.48
CA ASP A 125 32.06 8.71 -14.16
C ASP A 125 31.22 7.43 -14.04
N CYS A 126 31.40 6.74 -12.91
CA CYS A 126 30.50 5.67 -12.49
C CYS A 126 29.08 6.26 -12.45
N SER A 127 28.24 5.93 -13.44
CA SER A 127 26.91 6.50 -13.65
C SER A 127 26.10 6.46 -12.35
N ILE A 128 26.01 7.59 -11.65
CA ILE A 128 25.15 7.73 -10.48
C ILE A 128 23.72 7.70 -11.02
N THR A 129 23.07 6.54 -10.95
CA THR A 129 21.65 6.41 -11.20
C THR A 129 20.91 7.21 -10.13
N ARG A 130 20.32 8.33 -10.52
CA ARG A 130 19.50 9.15 -9.62
C ARG A 130 18.05 8.67 -9.71
N ASP A 131 17.44 8.49 -8.55
CA ASP A 131 16.02 8.17 -8.46
C ASP A 131 15.16 9.42 -8.64
N PHE A 132 14.00 9.24 -9.26
CA PHE A 132 13.03 10.29 -9.52
C PHE A 132 11.64 9.86 -9.06
N ILE A 133 10.80 10.86 -8.81
CA ILE A 133 9.37 10.67 -8.58
C ILE A 133 8.66 10.91 -9.90
N TYR A 134 7.88 9.94 -10.33
CA TYR A 134 7.04 9.99 -11.51
C TYR A 134 5.61 10.25 -11.07
N VAL A 135 4.97 11.28 -11.61
CA VAL A 135 3.59 11.65 -11.29
C VAL A 135 2.75 11.64 -12.56
N LEU A 136 1.76 10.75 -12.59
CA LEU A 136 0.81 10.65 -13.68
C LEU A 136 -0.32 11.68 -13.48
N ASP A 137 -0.23 12.80 -14.17
CA ASP A 137 -1.19 13.91 -14.13
C ASP A 137 -2.28 13.69 -15.19
N THR A 138 -3.14 12.70 -14.94
CA THR A 138 -4.07 12.11 -15.91
C THR A 138 -4.95 13.14 -16.59
N GLY A 139 -5.53 14.09 -15.86
CA GLY A 139 -6.41 15.11 -16.43
C GLY A 139 -5.69 16.06 -17.39
N ASN A 140 -4.38 16.23 -17.24
CA ASN A 140 -3.55 16.98 -18.19
C ASN A 140 -2.90 16.11 -19.28
N SER A 141 -3.13 14.78 -19.28
CA SER A 141 -2.55 13.83 -20.24
C SER A 141 -1.02 13.91 -20.33
N ARG A 142 -0.36 14.02 -19.17
CA ARG A 142 1.10 14.15 -19.07
C ARG A 142 1.66 13.36 -17.90
N LEU A 143 2.96 13.09 -17.97
CA LEU A 143 3.77 12.52 -16.91
C LEU A 143 4.78 13.58 -16.46
N LEU A 144 4.84 13.83 -15.16
CA LEU A 144 5.84 14.73 -14.57
C LEU A 144 6.94 13.90 -13.92
N VAL A 145 8.19 14.22 -14.21
CA VAL A 145 9.36 13.60 -13.59
C VAL A 145 9.98 14.63 -12.65
N LEU A 146 10.07 14.31 -11.36
CA LEU A 146 10.43 15.26 -10.30
C LEU A 146 11.67 14.80 -9.55
N ASN A 147 12.54 15.75 -9.21
CA ASN A 147 13.66 15.52 -8.32
C ASN A 147 13.14 15.33 -6.87
N PRO A 148 13.46 14.21 -6.20
CA PRO A 148 12.91 13.93 -4.87
C PRO A 148 13.43 14.86 -3.78
N ALA A 149 14.62 15.46 -3.96
CA ALA A 149 15.25 16.32 -2.95
C ALA A 149 14.49 17.62 -2.72
N ASP A 150 13.99 18.25 -3.79
CA ASP A 150 13.40 19.60 -3.76
C ASP A 150 12.03 19.71 -4.47
N GLY A 151 11.58 18.64 -5.14
CA GLY A 151 10.34 18.63 -5.90
C GLY A 151 10.43 19.40 -7.22
N SER A 152 11.62 19.82 -7.63
CA SER A 152 11.83 20.52 -8.90
C SER A 152 11.52 19.58 -10.07
N LEU A 153 10.92 20.14 -11.12
CA LEU A 153 10.57 19.39 -12.32
C LEU A 153 11.83 19.10 -13.14
N HIS A 154 12.09 17.82 -13.39
CA HIS A 154 13.15 17.37 -14.28
C HIS A 154 12.70 17.39 -15.75
N THR A 155 11.55 16.79 -16.06
CA THR A 155 10.96 16.83 -17.40
C THR A 155 9.45 16.58 -17.35
N THR A 156 8.76 16.96 -18.42
CA THR A 156 7.35 16.64 -18.68
C THR A 156 7.28 15.77 -19.92
N VAL A 157 6.75 14.57 -19.79
CA VAL A 157 6.56 13.64 -20.91
C VAL A 157 5.11 13.67 -21.35
N THR A 158 4.90 13.66 -22.67
CA THR A 158 3.59 13.55 -23.30
C THR A 158 3.62 12.47 -24.37
N GLY A 159 2.46 12.02 -24.84
CA GLY A 159 2.42 11.04 -25.92
C GLY A 159 1.19 10.16 -25.88
N GLU A 160 1.15 9.22 -26.81
CA GLU A 160 0.04 8.29 -26.99
C GLU A 160 -0.31 7.52 -25.71
N PRO A 161 0.65 6.97 -24.91
CA PRO A 161 0.34 6.25 -23.68
C PRO A 161 -0.44 7.08 -22.65
N LEU A 162 -0.20 8.39 -22.64
CA LEU A 162 -0.74 9.36 -21.68
C LEU A 162 -2.00 10.06 -22.20
N SER A 163 -2.36 9.81 -23.45
CA SER A 163 -3.38 10.56 -24.18
C SER A 163 -4.80 10.31 -23.68
N GLY A 164 -5.68 11.26 -23.98
CA GLY A 164 -7.12 11.10 -23.82
C GLY A 164 -7.61 11.09 -22.38
N GLN A 165 -6.82 11.62 -21.44
CA GLN A 165 -7.15 11.71 -20.01
C GLN A 165 -7.48 10.35 -19.38
N ALA A 166 -6.81 9.29 -19.87
CA ALA A 166 -7.18 7.91 -19.57
C ALA A 166 -6.02 7.05 -19.02
N ALA A 167 -4.82 7.61 -18.90
CA ALA A 167 -3.73 6.92 -18.22
C ALA A 167 -4.02 6.88 -16.70
N THR A 168 -4.18 5.70 -16.12
CA THR A 168 -4.63 5.52 -14.72
C THR A 168 -3.75 4.55 -13.93
N GLY A 169 -3.08 3.59 -14.57
CA GLY A 169 -2.07 2.76 -13.90
C GLY A 169 -0.66 3.21 -14.26
N MET A 170 0.26 3.21 -13.29
CA MET A 170 1.69 3.37 -13.56
C MET A 170 2.52 2.52 -12.60
N VAL A 171 3.52 1.81 -13.10
CA VAL A 171 4.53 1.13 -12.29
C VAL A 171 5.92 1.23 -12.94
N TRP A 172 6.93 1.44 -12.12
CA TRP A 172 8.33 1.47 -12.58
C TRP A 172 8.87 0.05 -12.83
N SER A 173 9.71 -0.07 -13.85
CA SER A 173 10.52 -1.25 -14.14
C SER A 173 11.91 -0.82 -14.63
N PRO A 174 12.92 -1.70 -14.56
CA PRO A 174 14.26 -1.40 -15.07
C PRO A 174 14.31 -0.98 -16.55
N GLN A 175 13.32 -1.40 -17.36
CA GLN A 175 13.25 -1.08 -18.78
C GLN A 175 12.53 0.26 -19.06
N GLY A 176 11.76 0.78 -18.12
CA GLY A 176 10.90 1.95 -18.30
C GLY A 176 9.66 1.92 -17.41
N LEU A 177 8.71 2.81 -17.69
CA LEU A 177 7.44 2.89 -16.97
C LEU A 177 6.36 2.13 -17.72
N TRP A 178 5.75 1.17 -17.05
CA TRP A 178 4.52 0.58 -17.55
C TRP A 178 3.33 1.48 -17.21
N ILE A 179 2.63 1.95 -18.23
CA ILE A 179 1.45 2.81 -18.15
C ILE A 179 0.22 2.04 -18.61
N VAL A 180 -0.86 2.08 -17.84
CA VAL A 180 -2.16 1.56 -18.24
C VAL A 180 -3.01 2.72 -18.75
N ASN A 181 -3.50 2.62 -19.98
CA ASN A 181 -4.50 3.52 -20.53
C ASN A 181 -5.83 2.77 -20.69
N TRP A 182 -6.81 3.08 -19.83
CA TRP A 182 -8.05 2.33 -19.77
C TRP A 182 -8.91 2.51 -21.02
N ARG A 183 -8.83 3.68 -21.66
CA ARG A 183 -9.60 4.00 -22.86
C ARG A 183 -9.00 3.37 -24.11
N ALA A 184 -7.67 3.34 -24.21
CA ALA A 184 -6.97 2.58 -25.23
C ALA A 184 -7.07 1.06 -25.00
N LYS A 185 -7.39 0.63 -23.76
CA LYS A 185 -7.41 -0.78 -23.33
C LYS A 185 -6.05 -1.46 -23.54
N GLN A 186 -5.00 -0.71 -23.23
CA GLN A 186 -3.63 -1.11 -23.51
C GLN A 186 -2.70 -0.75 -22.36
N LEU A 187 -1.64 -1.53 -22.26
CA LEU A 187 -0.47 -1.22 -21.45
C LEU A 187 0.65 -0.77 -22.39
N PHE A 188 1.40 0.24 -21.98
CA PHE A 188 2.54 0.76 -22.72
C PHE A 188 3.78 0.76 -21.83
N LEU A 189 4.89 0.25 -22.35
CA LEU A 189 6.20 0.45 -21.75
C LEU A 189 6.79 1.74 -22.34
N LEU A 190 6.74 2.82 -21.56
CA LEU A 190 7.23 4.14 -21.93
C LEU A 190 8.66 4.33 -21.40
N ASP A 191 9.55 4.80 -22.27
CA ASP A 191 10.83 5.35 -21.83
C ASP A 191 10.70 6.87 -21.56
N PRO A 192 10.75 7.31 -20.30
CA PRO A 192 10.67 8.74 -19.97
C PRO A 192 11.89 9.57 -20.40
N ALA A 193 13.00 8.96 -20.85
CA ALA A 193 14.18 9.66 -21.35
C ALA A 193 14.10 9.95 -22.85
N THR A 194 13.55 9.03 -23.63
CA THR A 194 13.42 9.17 -25.09
C THR A 194 12.00 9.50 -25.55
N GLU A 195 11.04 9.47 -24.62
CA GLU A 195 9.59 9.63 -24.87
C GLU A 195 9.03 8.59 -25.86
N GLN A 196 9.76 7.49 -26.08
CA GLN A 196 9.37 6.42 -26.99
C GLN A 196 8.61 5.31 -26.27
N VAL A 197 7.64 4.73 -26.99
CA VAL A 197 6.98 3.48 -26.58
C VAL A 197 7.87 2.30 -26.99
N LEU A 198 8.39 1.59 -26.00
CA LEU A 198 9.28 0.44 -26.19
C LEU A 198 8.51 -0.86 -26.44
N SER A 199 7.34 -1.00 -25.83
CA SER A 199 6.46 -2.16 -25.97
C SER A 199 5.02 -1.75 -25.70
N SER A 200 4.08 -2.50 -26.28
CA SER A 200 2.65 -2.35 -25.97
C SER A 200 2.01 -3.72 -25.80
N VAL A 201 1.10 -3.84 -24.84
CA VAL A 201 0.32 -5.05 -24.59
C VAL A 201 -1.15 -4.72 -24.74
N SER A 202 -1.84 -5.47 -25.58
CA SER A 202 -3.30 -5.42 -25.74
C SER A 202 -3.88 -6.81 -25.58
N SER A 203 -5.11 -6.88 -25.07
CA SER A 203 -5.84 -8.14 -24.96
C SER A 203 -7.33 -7.88 -25.23
N PRO A 204 -8.03 -8.76 -25.96
CA PRO A 204 -9.47 -8.65 -26.14
C PRO A 204 -10.25 -8.79 -24.82
N LEU A 205 -9.58 -9.31 -23.78
CA LEU A 205 -10.11 -9.46 -22.43
C LEU A 205 -10.19 -8.12 -21.69
N PHE A 206 -9.34 -7.15 -22.03
CA PHE A 206 -9.36 -5.84 -21.38
C PHE A 206 -10.67 -5.10 -21.68
N LYS A 207 -11.30 -4.59 -20.63
CA LYS A 207 -12.52 -3.78 -20.70
C LYS A 207 -12.25 -2.37 -20.20
N GLU A 208 -11.79 -2.25 -18.96
CA GLU A 208 -11.41 -1.00 -18.30
C GLU A 208 -10.26 -1.28 -17.32
N PRO A 209 -9.03 -1.51 -17.82
CA PRO A 209 -7.87 -1.74 -16.96
C PRO A 209 -7.52 -0.42 -16.25
N THR A 210 -7.52 -0.40 -14.91
CA THR A 210 -7.41 0.83 -14.12
C THR A 210 -6.13 0.93 -13.30
N SER A 211 -5.50 -0.19 -12.96
CA SER A 211 -4.32 -0.20 -12.08
C SER A 211 -3.38 -1.34 -12.46
N ILE A 212 -2.10 -1.14 -12.14
CA ILE A 212 -1.03 -2.09 -12.43
C ILE A 212 -0.07 -2.19 -11.25
N ALA A 213 0.44 -3.40 -11.00
CA ALA A 213 1.52 -3.65 -10.06
C ALA A 213 2.52 -4.63 -10.69
N ARG A 214 3.81 -4.47 -10.37
CA ARG A 214 4.88 -5.35 -10.83
C ARG A 214 5.30 -6.25 -9.67
N CYS A 215 5.37 -7.55 -9.89
CA CYS A 215 5.95 -8.45 -8.90
C CYS A 215 7.49 -8.31 -8.93
N PRO A 216 8.12 -7.93 -7.82
CA PRO A 216 9.59 -7.77 -7.78
C PRO A 216 10.33 -9.09 -7.99
N LEU A 217 9.70 -10.23 -7.66
CA LEU A 217 10.32 -11.56 -7.76
C LEU A 217 10.30 -12.15 -9.18
N THR A 218 9.22 -11.92 -9.94
CA THR A 218 9.04 -12.51 -11.28
C THR A 218 9.02 -11.51 -12.41
N SER A 219 9.04 -10.21 -12.10
CA SER A 219 8.81 -9.12 -13.06
C SER A 219 7.44 -9.16 -13.76
N ARG A 220 6.56 -10.12 -13.46
CA ARG A 220 5.20 -10.18 -14.00
C ARG A 220 4.37 -8.98 -13.56
N LEU A 221 3.48 -8.55 -14.44
CA LEU A 221 2.58 -7.45 -14.22
C LEU A 221 1.21 -7.99 -13.81
N PHE A 222 0.60 -7.39 -12.80
CA PHE A 222 -0.77 -7.65 -12.37
C PHE A 222 -1.62 -6.45 -12.72
N ILE A 223 -2.73 -6.67 -13.42
CA ILE A 223 -3.58 -5.61 -13.95
C ILE A 223 -4.97 -5.75 -13.37
N ALA A 224 -5.40 -4.76 -12.60
CA ALA A 224 -6.79 -4.68 -12.17
C ALA A 224 -7.64 -4.12 -13.30
N ASP A 225 -8.72 -4.83 -13.66
CA ASP A 225 -9.68 -4.37 -14.66
C ASP A 225 -11.08 -4.38 -14.07
N ASN A 226 -11.59 -3.18 -13.78
CA ASN A 226 -12.88 -3.00 -13.12
C ASN A 226 -14.05 -3.32 -14.06
N GLY A 227 -13.88 -3.04 -15.36
CA GLY A 227 -14.88 -3.36 -16.38
C GLY A 227 -15.01 -4.86 -16.61
N ALA A 228 -13.90 -5.60 -16.51
CA ALA A 228 -13.88 -7.06 -16.60
C ALA A 228 -14.20 -7.74 -15.25
N GLY A 229 -14.04 -7.02 -14.13
CA GLY A 229 -14.30 -7.55 -12.78
C GLY A 229 -13.29 -8.60 -12.33
N CYS A 230 -12.04 -8.47 -12.79
CA CYS A 230 -10.97 -9.44 -12.59
C CYS A 230 -9.60 -8.77 -12.45
N VAL A 231 -8.60 -9.60 -12.10
CA VAL A 231 -7.18 -9.23 -12.17
C VAL A 231 -6.53 -10.13 -13.21
N PHE A 232 -5.83 -9.53 -14.16
CA PHE A 232 -5.00 -10.24 -15.12
C PHE A 232 -3.56 -10.34 -14.63
N VAL A 233 -2.85 -11.37 -15.07
CA VAL A 233 -1.39 -11.45 -15.01
C VAL A 233 -0.85 -11.36 -16.43
N CYS A 234 0.18 -10.54 -16.62
CA CYS A 234 0.88 -10.37 -17.88
C CYS A 234 2.36 -10.68 -17.69
N ASP A 235 2.92 -11.44 -18.63
CA ASP A 235 4.35 -11.59 -18.78
C ASP A 235 4.85 -10.46 -19.71
N PRO A 236 5.72 -9.55 -19.23
CA PRO A 236 6.17 -8.41 -20.02
C PRO A 236 7.09 -8.77 -21.18
N GLU A 237 7.72 -9.97 -21.17
CA GLU A 237 8.63 -10.40 -22.23
C GLU A 237 7.88 -11.02 -23.41
N THR A 238 6.88 -11.84 -23.11
CA THR A 238 6.06 -12.53 -24.13
C THR A 238 4.78 -11.78 -24.49
N CYS A 239 4.44 -10.75 -23.72
CA CYS A 239 3.18 -10.00 -23.79
C CYS A 239 1.93 -10.89 -23.62
N SER A 240 2.06 -12.08 -23.02
CA SER A 240 0.93 -12.98 -22.77
C SER A 240 0.08 -12.47 -21.61
N VAL A 241 -1.25 -12.50 -21.75
CA VAL A 241 -2.20 -12.01 -20.74
C VAL A 241 -3.17 -13.12 -20.35
N ASP A 242 -3.16 -13.49 -19.08
CA ASP A 242 -4.03 -14.51 -18.50
C ASP A 242 -4.88 -13.96 -17.36
N VAL A 243 -6.03 -14.58 -17.09
CA VAL A 243 -6.85 -14.25 -15.91
C VAL A 243 -6.17 -14.83 -14.67
N PHE A 244 -5.80 -13.97 -13.72
CA PHE A 244 -5.22 -14.39 -12.43
C PHE A 244 -6.30 -14.57 -11.36
N ILE A 245 -7.20 -13.59 -11.21
CA ILE A 245 -8.36 -13.65 -10.32
C ILE A 245 -9.58 -13.28 -11.14
N GLY A 246 -10.54 -14.18 -11.31
CA GLY A 246 -11.77 -13.90 -12.05
C GLY A 246 -12.96 -14.72 -11.56
N THR A 247 -14.15 -14.43 -12.11
CA THR A 247 -15.31 -15.33 -11.98
C THR A 247 -15.14 -16.49 -12.94
N ASN A 248 -15.33 -17.72 -12.45
CA ASN A 248 -15.32 -18.98 -13.22
C ASN A 248 -15.64 -18.79 -14.72
N THR A 249 -14.61 -18.73 -15.56
CA THR A 249 -14.72 -19.35 -16.88
C THR A 249 -14.57 -20.83 -16.63
N THR A 250 -15.66 -21.56 -16.82
CA THR A 250 -15.65 -23.01 -16.98
C THR A 250 -14.48 -23.42 -17.86
N SER A 251 -13.69 -24.37 -17.38
CA SER A 251 -12.68 -25.08 -18.13
C SER A 251 -13.28 -25.61 -19.44
N VAL A 252 -13.04 -24.91 -20.55
CA VAL A 252 -13.27 -25.46 -21.89
C VAL A 252 -12.01 -26.24 -22.27
N TYR A 253 -11.78 -27.37 -21.60
CA TYR A 253 -10.89 -28.43 -22.06
C TYR A 253 -11.41 -29.77 -21.51
N ALA A 254 -11.89 -30.60 -22.44
CA ALA A 254 -12.03 -32.06 -22.43
C ALA A 254 -12.65 -32.75 -21.18
N ASP A 255 -13.81 -33.39 -21.36
CA ASP A 255 -13.78 -34.82 -21.66
C ASP A 255 -15.03 -35.30 -22.42
N SER A 256 -14.79 -36.20 -23.35
CA SER A 256 -15.77 -36.93 -24.17
C SER A 256 -16.12 -38.27 -23.51
N ASP A 257 -17.28 -38.82 -23.89
CA ASP A 257 -17.79 -40.18 -23.62
C ASP A 257 -18.40 -40.53 -22.24
N ALA A 258 -19.74 -40.70 -22.20
CA ALA A 258 -20.41 -42.02 -22.29
C ALA A 258 -21.82 -42.06 -21.62
N SER A 259 -22.82 -42.44 -22.43
CA SER A 259 -24.05 -43.24 -22.15
C SER A 259 -25.07 -42.89 -21.03
N THR A 260 -26.24 -42.39 -21.47
CA THR A 260 -27.68 -42.75 -21.24
C THR A 260 -28.20 -43.58 -20.01
N PRO A 261 -29.52 -43.49 -19.68
CA PRO A 261 -30.03 -43.25 -18.32
C PRO A 261 -30.84 -44.41 -17.69
N THR A 262 -31.16 -44.31 -16.39
CA THR A 262 -32.33 -45.00 -15.81
C THR A 262 -32.91 -44.27 -14.60
N ARG A 263 -34.25 -44.13 -14.61
CA ARG A 263 -35.10 -43.52 -13.56
C ARG A 263 -35.50 -44.57 -12.52
N HIS A 264 -35.60 -44.18 -11.25
CA HIS A 264 -36.66 -44.55 -10.26
C HIS A 264 -36.37 -43.80 -8.94
N SER A 265 -37.06 -42.68 -8.64
CA SER A 265 -38.31 -42.53 -7.88
C SER A 265 -38.15 -42.43 -6.34
N THR A 266 -38.29 -41.19 -5.84
CA THR A 266 -38.94 -40.74 -4.59
C THR A 266 -38.48 -41.27 -3.21
N LEU A 267 -37.96 -40.37 -2.35
CA LEU A 267 -38.69 -39.73 -1.24
C LEU A 267 -37.84 -38.60 -0.61
N ILE A 268 -38.49 -37.45 -0.38
CA ILE A 268 -37.94 -36.20 0.18
C ILE A 268 -38.19 -36.18 1.70
N ARG A 269 -37.17 -35.92 2.53
CA ARG A 269 -37.13 -34.72 3.40
C ARG A 269 -35.84 -34.55 4.23
N THR A 270 -35.24 -33.38 4.01
CA THR A 270 -34.51 -32.50 4.96
C THR A 270 -33.16 -32.96 5.49
N GLU A 271 -32.11 -32.66 4.74
CA GLU A 271 -30.81 -32.31 5.32
C GLU A 271 -30.47 -30.85 4.99
N ALA A 272 -30.15 -30.10 6.03
CA ALA A 272 -29.65 -28.74 5.94
C ALA A 272 -28.23 -28.77 5.35
N SER A 273 -28.11 -28.55 4.04
CA SER A 273 -26.83 -28.29 3.41
C SER A 273 -26.48 -26.81 3.56
N SER A 274 -25.49 -26.53 4.41
CA SER A 274 -24.88 -25.22 4.53
C SER A 274 -24.16 -24.87 3.23
N HIS A 275 -24.79 -23.98 2.45
CA HIS A 275 -24.26 -23.38 1.23
C HIS A 275 -22.81 -22.88 1.42
N LEU A 276 -21.86 -23.50 0.72
CA LEU A 276 -20.56 -22.91 0.43
C LEU A 276 -20.77 -21.68 -0.49
N PRO A 277 -20.18 -20.50 -0.22
CA PRO A 277 -20.45 -19.30 -1.02
C PRO A 277 -19.77 -19.37 -2.39
N GLN A 278 -20.53 -19.07 -3.44
CA GLN A 278 -20.12 -18.91 -4.84
C GLN A 278 -18.94 -17.92 -5.01
N PRO A 279 -18.09 -18.06 -6.05
CA PRO A 279 -16.97 -17.15 -6.28
C PRO A 279 -17.46 -15.75 -6.66
N LYS A 280 -17.14 -14.77 -5.80
CA LYS A 280 -17.58 -13.38 -5.90
C LYS A 280 -16.71 -12.60 -6.90
N VAL A 281 -17.36 -12.03 -7.92
CA VAL A 281 -16.79 -11.04 -8.86
C VAL A 281 -15.84 -10.06 -8.13
N CYS A 282 -14.67 -9.79 -8.71
CA CYS A 282 -13.73 -8.80 -8.20
C CYS A 282 -14.06 -7.42 -8.78
N LYS A 283 -15.14 -6.80 -8.28
CA LYS A 283 -15.57 -5.45 -8.68
C LYS A 283 -15.03 -4.41 -7.70
N LEU A 284 -14.96 -3.15 -8.16
CA LEU A 284 -14.57 -1.99 -7.37
C LEU A 284 -13.15 -2.11 -6.80
N ILE A 285 -12.21 -2.60 -7.61
CA ILE A 285 -10.79 -2.59 -7.26
C ILE A 285 -10.34 -1.12 -7.22
N THR A 286 -9.97 -0.65 -6.04
CA THR A 286 -9.52 0.72 -5.78
C THR A 286 -8.02 0.81 -5.51
N GLY A 287 -7.36 -0.33 -5.24
CA GLY A 287 -5.93 -0.39 -5.01
C GLY A 287 -5.37 -1.78 -5.27
N LEU A 288 -4.15 -1.82 -5.79
CA LEU A 288 -3.41 -3.01 -6.15
C LEU A 288 -1.94 -2.82 -5.78
N CYS A 289 -1.34 -3.74 -5.04
CA CYS A 289 0.10 -3.80 -4.89
C CYS A 289 0.59 -5.24 -4.74
N VAL A 290 1.87 -5.45 -5.02
CA VAL A 290 2.56 -6.72 -4.79
C VAL A 290 3.63 -6.48 -3.75
N ALA A 291 3.61 -7.26 -2.68
CA ALA A 291 4.65 -7.23 -1.65
C ALA A 291 5.93 -7.93 -2.12
N ASP A 292 7.06 -7.59 -1.50
CA ASP A 292 8.36 -8.21 -1.81
C ASP A 292 8.38 -9.72 -1.52
N SER A 293 7.53 -10.19 -0.60
CA SER A 293 7.31 -11.60 -0.30
C SER A 293 6.41 -12.33 -1.30
N GLY A 294 5.85 -11.63 -2.30
CA GLY A 294 5.06 -12.20 -3.38
C GLY A 294 3.56 -12.34 -3.11
N GLU A 295 3.04 -11.65 -2.09
CA GLU A 295 1.59 -11.51 -1.91
C GLU A 295 1.04 -10.39 -2.78
N LEU A 296 -0.05 -10.69 -3.50
CA LEU A 296 -0.89 -9.69 -4.15
C LEU A 296 -1.91 -9.17 -3.15
N ILE A 297 -1.90 -7.86 -2.90
CA ILE A 297 -2.81 -7.18 -2.00
C ILE A 297 -3.76 -6.32 -2.83
N LEU A 298 -5.06 -6.52 -2.61
CA LEU A 298 -6.14 -5.92 -3.37
C LEU A 298 -7.09 -5.20 -2.42
N SER A 299 -7.35 -3.92 -2.67
CA SER A 299 -8.44 -3.17 -2.05
C SER A 299 -9.64 -3.20 -2.99
N THR A 300 -10.77 -3.75 -2.52
CA THR A 300 -11.99 -3.95 -3.32
C THR A 300 -13.23 -3.50 -2.54
N GLY A 301 -13.80 -2.35 -2.91
CA GLY A 301 -14.95 -1.77 -2.21
C GLY A 301 -14.71 -1.63 -0.70
N THR A 302 -15.32 -2.51 0.09
CA THR A 302 -15.24 -2.54 1.56
C THR A 302 -14.30 -3.63 2.11
N CYS A 303 -13.54 -4.32 1.26
CA CYS A 303 -12.68 -5.43 1.69
C CYS A 303 -11.26 -5.36 1.12
N ILE A 304 -10.30 -5.76 1.95
CA ILE A 304 -8.92 -6.02 1.55
C ILE A 304 -8.78 -7.53 1.35
N ARG A 305 -8.22 -7.93 0.21
CA ARG A 305 -7.93 -9.33 -0.12
C ARG A 305 -6.43 -9.50 -0.27
N VAL A 306 -5.89 -10.57 0.32
CA VAL A 306 -4.49 -10.95 0.19
C VAL A 306 -4.45 -12.33 -0.46
N SER A 307 -3.74 -12.42 -1.59
CA SER A 307 -3.60 -13.65 -2.37
C SER A 307 -2.12 -13.92 -2.59
N PHE A 308 -1.65 -15.14 -2.27
CA PHE A 308 -0.29 -15.52 -2.62
C PHE A 308 -0.16 -15.69 -4.14
N ILE A 309 0.85 -15.06 -4.75
CA ILE A 309 1.16 -15.25 -6.18
C ILE A 309 1.73 -16.65 -6.42
N PHE A 310 2.43 -17.19 -5.42
CA PHE A 310 2.96 -18.55 -5.43
C PHE A 310 2.17 -19.41 -4.43
N ARG A 311 1.61 -20.54 -4.89
CA ARG A 311 1.25 -21.60 -3.95
C ARG A 311 2.55 -22.08 -3.31
N LYS A 312 2.86 -21.61 -2.10
CA LYS A 312 3.81 -22.30 -1.23
C LYS A 312 3.22 -23.69 -0.98
N PHE A 313 3.68 -24.69 -1.73
CA PHE A 313 3.69 -26.06 -1.23
C PHE A 313 4.68 -26.12 -0.08
N PHE A 314 4.33 -25.53 1.06
CA PHE A 314 4.98 -25.87 2.32
C PHE A 314 4.34 -27.16 2.78
N ASN A 315 4.93 -28.29 2.40
CA ASN A 315 4.68 -29.56 3.06
C ASN A 315 5.11 -29.39 4.52
N MET A 316 4.13 -29.29 5.42
CA MET A 316 4.31 -29.11 6.85
C MET A 316 4.74 -30.44 7.50
N HIS A 317 5.91 -30.98 7.12
CA HIS A 317 6.43 -32.24 7.69
C HIS A 317 7.94 -32.26 8.00
N THR A 318 8.67 -31.15 7.86
CA THR A 318 10.11 -31.14 8.18
C THR A 318 10.51 -29.89 8.97
N CYS A 319 10.00 -29.76 10.19
CA CYS A 319 10.62 -28.92 11.22
C CYS A 319 10.29 -29.46 12.62
N MET A 320 10.70 -30.70 12.89
CA MET A 320 10.93 -31.23 14.24
C MET A 320 12.05 -32.25 14.14
N LYS A 321 13.26 -31.82 14.55
CA LYS A 321 14.56 -32.50 14.73
C LYS A 321 15.61 -31.42 14.43
N GLU A 322 16.47 -30.94 15.30
CA GLU A 322 17.00 -31.39 16.59
C GLU A 322 17.31 -30.13 17.42
N TYR A 323 16.93 -30.13 18.70
CA TYR A 323 17.60 -29.32 19.71
C TYR A 323 17.54 -30.14 21.00
N ASP A 324 18.47 -31.08 21.13
CA ASP A 324 18.80 -31.66 22.42
C ASP A 324 20.28 -32.04 22.43
N SER A 325 20.94 -31.65 23.52
CA SER A 325 22.31 -31.92 23.95
C SER A 325 23.44 -31.25 23.15
N VAL A 326 24.12 -30.27 23.77
CA VAL A 326 25.44 -30.49 24.43
C VAL A 326 25.67 -29.35 25.44
N LEU A 327 25.63 -29.70 26.73
CA LEU A 327 26.38 -29.00 27.79
C LEU A 327 27.80 -29.59 27.81
N PRO A 328 28.84 -28.80 28.12
CA PRO A 328 29.95 -29.26 28.94
C PRO A 328 29.66 -29.07 30.43
#